data_AF-A0A357VQU4-F1
#
_entry.id   AF-A0A357VQU4-F1
#
_cell.length_a   1.000
_cell.length_b   1.000
_cell.length_c   1.000
_cell.angle_alpha   90.00
_cell.angle_beta   90.00
_cell.angle_gamma   90.00
#
_symmetry.space_group_name_H-M   'P 1'
#
loop_
_entity.id
_entity.type
_entity.pdbx_description
1 polymer ?
#
loop_
_entity_poly.entity_id
_entity_poly.type
_entity_poly.pdbx_seq_one_letter_code
_entity_poly.pdbx_strand_id
1 'polypeptide(L)' 'MAKITTYDIFFVQPRWLFLKLKTDDGLIGWGEPIVEERAKTVSQAVKELMEKYVLKYENIDNIED' A
#
# COMPACT_ATOMS: atom_id res chain seq x y z
N MET A 1 -0.68 14.12 -13.50
CA MET A 1 0.07 13.15 -12.68
C MET A 1 -0.94 12.46 -11.80
N ALA A 2 -0.95 11.13 -11.84
CA ALA A 2 -1.87 10.35 -11.03
C ALA A 2 -1.40 10.38 -9.57
N LYS A 3 -2.35 10.39 -8.63
CA LYS A 3 -2.06 10.30 -7.19
C LYS A 3 -2.89 9.21 -6.56
N ILE A 4 -2.39 8.61 -5.49
CA ILE A 4 -3.12 7.57 -4.75
C ILE A 4 -4.26 8.23 -3.97
N THR A 5 -5.46 7.68 -4.11
CA THR A 5 -6.67 8.15 -3.41
C THR A 5 -7.12 7.21 -2.31
N THR A 6 -6.95 5.90 -2.50
CA THR A 6 -7.36 4.89 -1.53
C THR A 6 -6.41 3.71 -1.51
N TYR A 7 -6.41 2.96 -0.41
CA TYR A 7 -5.73 1.69 -0.30
C TYR A 7 -6.55 0.69 0.50
N ASP A 8 -6.37 -0.59 0.19
CA ASP A 8 -6.95 -1.71 0.93
C ASP A 8 -5.83 -2.67 1.36
N ILE A 9 -5.95 -3.24 2.56
CA ILE A 9 -5.06 -4.28 3.05
C ILE A 9 -5.85 -5.56 3.25
N PHE A 10 -5.38 -6.64 2.61
CA PHE A 10 -6.00 -7.96 2.68
C PHE A 10 -5.09 -8.90 3.44
N PHE A 11 -5.58 -9.40 4.57
CA PHE A 11 -4.94 -10.53 5.24
C PHE A 11 -5.53 -11.83 4.68
N VAL A 12 -4.69 -12.63 4.03
CA VAL A 12 -5.09 -13.91 3.46
C VAL A 12 -4.41 -15.03 4.24
N GLN A 13 -5.21 -15.94 4.78
CA GLN A 13 -4.69 -17.04 5.58
C GLN A 13 -3.74 -17.93 4.77
N PRO A 14 -2.70 -18.52 5.40
CA PRO A 14 -2.39 -18.40 6.83
C PRO A 14 -1.55 -17.17 7.20
N ARG A 15 -0.89 -16.52 6.23
CA ARG A 15 0.13 -15.50 6.52
C ARG A 15 0.34 -14.41 5.47
N TRP A 16 -0.42 -14.40 4.38
CA TRP A 16 -0.20 -13.40 3.34
C TRP A 16 -0.82 -12.05 3.71
N LEU A 17 -0.18 -10.99 3.22
CA LEU A 17 -0.65 -9.63 3.33
C LEU A 17 -0.53 -8.99 1.95
N PHE A 18 -1.67 -8.66 1.34
CA PHE A 18 -1.70 -7.90 0.10
C PHE A 18 -2.11 -6.46 0.34
N LEU A 19 -1.49 -5.56 -0.41
CA LEU A 19 -1.81 -4.14 -0.48
C LEU A 19 -2.34 -3.84 -1.89
N LYS A 20 -3.50 -3.20 -1.94
CA LYS A 20 -4.06 -2.66 -3.18
C LYS A 20 -4.08 -1.14 -3.09
N LEU A 21 -3.59 -0.47 -4.12
CA LEU A 21 -3.58 0.98 -4.25
C LEU A 21 -4.47 1.39 -5.43
N LYS A 22 -5.21 2.47 -5.27
CA LYS A 22 -6.03 3.06 -6.35
C LYS A 22 -5.67 4.53 -6.54
N THR A 23 -5.49 4.95 -7.79
CA THR A 23 -5.26 6.34 -8.14
C THR A 23 -6.56 7.10 -8.46
N ASP A 24 -6.46 8.42 -8.55
CA ASP A 24 -7.56 9.30 -8.97
C ASP A 24 -8.01 9.09 -10.42
N ASP A 25 -7.11 8.66 -11.30
CA ASP A 25 -7.40 8.31 -12.70
C ASP A 25 -7.81 6.84 -12.92
N GLY A 26 -7.93 6.06 -11.84
CA GLY A 26 -8.50 4.71 -11.86
C GLY A 26 -7.51 3.56 -12.07
N LEU A 27 -6.20 3.83 -12.13
CA LEU A 27 -5.16 2.81 -12.10
C LEU A 27 -5.17 2.05 -10.76
N ILE A 28 -4.86 0.75 -10.83
CA ILE A 28 -4.76 -0.14 -9.67
C ILE A 28 -3.37 -0.75 -9.61
N GLY A 29 -2.69 -0.58 -8.47
CA GLY A 29 -1.43 -1.23 -8.15
C GLY A 29 -1.59 -2.29 -7.06
N TRP A 30 -0.82 -3.36 -7.15
CA TRP A 30 -0.77 -4.43 -6.14
C TRP A 30 0.64 -4.59 -5.58
N GLY A 31 0.73 -4.85 -4.28
CA GLY A 31 1.98 -5.18 -3.60
C GLY A 31 1.77 -6.25 -2.53
N GLU A 32 2.86 -6.93 -2.15
CA GLU A 32 2.88 -7.96 -1.12
C GLU A 32 3.88 -7.58 -0.01
N PRO A 33 3.48 -6.74 0.96
CA PRO A 33 4.37 -6.27 2.02
C PRO A 33 4.56 -7.31 3.14
N ILE A 34 4.59 -8.62 2.86
CA ILE A 34 4.67 -9.62 3.93
C ILE A 34 6.10 -9.80 4.46
N VAL A 35 6.22 -9.85 5.79
CA VAL A 35 7.35 -10.47 6.50
C VAL A 35 6.81 -11.69 7.22
N GLU A 36 7.48 -12.84 7.08
CA GLU A 36 7.02 -14.11 7.64
C GLU A 36 6.71 -13.97 9.14
N GLU A 37 5.56 -14.52 9.57
CA GLU A 37 5.01 -14.46 10.93
C GLU A 37 4.68 -13.06 11.49
N ARG A 38 4.95 -11.98 10.77
CA ARG A 38 4.77 -10.60 11.25
C ARG A 38 3.68 -9.81 10.54
N ALA A 39 2.76 -10.49 9.84
CA ALA A 39 1.73 -9.87 9.01
C ALA A 39 0.93 -8.74 9.70
N LYS A 40 0.55 -8.90 10.97
CA LYS A 40 -0.20 -7.87 11.70
C LYS A 40 0.65 -6.63 12.00
N THR A 41 1.92 -6.83 12.39
CA THR A 41 2.87 -5.74 12.63
C THR A 41 3.14 -4.99 11.34
N VAL A 42 3.37 -5.71 10.23
CA VAL A 42 3.61 -5.06 8.94
C VAL A 42 2.36 -4.36 8.43
N SER A 43 1.16 -4.92 8.64
CA SER A 43 -0.10 -4.23 8.30
C SER A 43 -0.21 -2.87 8.98
N GLN A 44 0.20 -2.78 10.25
CA GLN A 44 0.18 -1.52 10.98
C GLN A 44 1.23 -0.53 10.45
N ALA A 45 2.45 -1.02 10.16
CA ALA A 45 3.50 -0.19 9.56
C ALA A 45 3.07 0.37 8.19
N VAL A 46 2.43 -0.45 7.34
CA VAL A 46 1.89 -0.01 6.05
C VAL A 46 0.87 1.11 6.25
N LYS A 47 -0.10 0.96 7.17
CA LYS A 47 -1.10 2.01 7.44
C LYS A 47 -0.43 3.32 7.84
N GLU A 48 0.53 3.27 8.76
CA GLU A 48 1.24 4.47 9.22
C GLU A 48 2.01 5.16 8.09
N LEU A 49 2.70 4.40 7.23
CA LEU A 49 3.41 4.94 6.07
C LEU A 49 2.45 5.52 5.02
N MET A 50 1.31 4.86 4.78
CA MET A 50 0.30 5.33 3.84
C MET A 50 -0.28 6.68 4.25
N GLU A 51 -0.73 6.80 5.50
CA GLU A 51 -1.31 8.05 6.03
C GLU A 51 -0.28 9.18 6.13
N LYS A 52 0.95 8.85 6.52
CA LYS A 52 1.99 9.86 6.77
C LYS A 52 2.59 10.41 5.50
N TYR A 53 2.85 9.55 4.51
CA TYR A 53 3.64 9.88 3.33
C TYR A 53 2.88 9.70 2.02
N VAL A 54 2.30 8.52 1.79
CA VAL A 54 1.84 8.12 0.45
C VAL A 54 0.56 8.85 0.03
N LEU A 55 -0.46 8.92 0.88
CA LEU A 55 -1.74 9.56 0.54
C LEU A 55 -1.65 11.08 0.36
N LYS A 56 -0.56 11.69 0.83
CA LYS A 56 -0.31 13.13 0.65
C LYS A 56 0.52 13.43 -0.59
N TYR A 57 1.02 12.40 -1.27
CA TYR A 57 1.91 12.55 -2.40
C TYR A 57 1.11 12.78 -3.68
N GLU A 58 1.49 13.77 -4.47
CA GLU A 58 0.71 14.21 -5.63
C GLU A 58 1.12 13.55 -6.96
N ASN A 59 2.18 12.73 -6.95
CA ASN A 59 2.69 12.07 -8.15
C ASN A 59 3.19 10.65 -7.91
N ILE A 60 2.58 9.63 -8.50
CA ILE A 60 3.08 8.26 -8.38
C ILE A 60 4.32 7.96 -9.23
N ASP A 61 4.66 8.79 -10.22
CA ASP A 61 5.71 8.48 -11.20
C ASP A 61 7.15 8.69 -10.66
N ASN A 62 7.31 9.10 -9.40
CA ASN A 62 8.59 9.42 -8.78
C ASN A 62 9.12 8.29 -7.88
N ILE A 63 8.95 7.04 -8.28
CA ILE A 63 9.57 5.91 -7.58
C ILE A 63 11.01 5.80 -8.07
N GLU A 64 11.96 5.87 -7.16
CA GLU A 64 13.39 5.71 -7.43
C GLU A 64 13.81 4.25 -7.14
N ASP A 65 14.82 3.77 -7.88
CA ASP A 65 15.46 2.45 -7.69
C ASP A 65 16.39 2.43 -6.47
#